data_AF-E4TND3-F1
#
_entry.id   AF-E4TND3-F1
#
_cell.length_a   1.000
_cell.length_b   1.000
_cell.length_c   1.000
_cell.angle_alpha   90.00
_cell.angle_beta   90.00
_cell.angle_gamma   90.00
#
_symmetry.space_group_name_H-M   'P 1'
#
loop_
_entity.id
_entity.type
_entity.pdbx_description
1 polymer ?
#
loop_
_entity_poly.entity_id
_entity_poly.type
_entity_poly.pdbx_seq_one_letter_code
_entity_poly.pdbx_strand_id
1 'polypeptide(L)'
;MRRKIPESTLSKLNRSQMITAEGFQKLREEHDHLWKVVRPDVTAKVSWAASLGDRSENADYHYNKKRLREIDGRIRYLRKCIDNFKVIHYHPHQEGKVMFGAWVEVENIDRGLKKRLRIVGYEELIGNKDYISMDSPLAQALLNK
;
A
#
# COMPACT_ATOMS: atom_id res chain seq x y z
N MET A 1 29.91 6.46 16.21
CA MET A 1 30.20 6.54 14.75
C MET A 1 29.08 5.82 13.98
N ARG A 2 28.02 6.55 13.59
CA ARG A 2 26.84 5.97 12.91
C ARG A 2 27.23 5.68 11.46
N ARG A 3 27.44 4.40 11.12
CA ARG A 3 27.73 3.99 9.73
C ARG A 3 26.51 4.32 8.87
N LYS A 4 26.66 5.31 7.98
CA LYS A 4 25.69 5.61 6.92
C LYS A 4 25.52 4.36 6.08
N ILE A 5 24.30 3.84 6.04
CA ILE A 5 23.92 2.78 5.10
C ILE A 5 23.95 3.43 3.71
N PRO A 6 24.64 2.84 2.72
CA PRO A 6 24.77 3.44 1.39
C PRO A 6 23.40 3.56 0.71
N GLU A 7 23.09 4.76 0.18
CA GLU A 7 21.85 5.12 -0.53
C GLU A 7 21.57 4.31 -1.81
N SER A 8 22.48 3.41 -2.20
CA SER A 8 22.48 2.72 -3.50
C SER A 8 21.67 1.41 -3.57
N THR A 9 20.88 1.06 -2.56
CA THR A 9 19.92 -0.09 -2.64
C THR A 9 18.45 0.32 -2.79
N LEU A 10 18.16 1.61 -3.00
CA LEU A 10 16.80 2.12 -3.27
C LEU A 10 16.44 2.18 -4.76
N SER A 11 17.27 1.62 -5.64
CA SER A 11 17.19 1.81 -7.10
C SER A 11 16.10 0.99 -7.82
N LYS A 12 14.89 0.81 -7.26
CA LYS A 12 13.81 0.13 -8.02
C LYS A 12 12.38 0.42 -7.59
N LEU A 13 12.08 1.64 -7.15
CA LEU A 13 10.70 2.11 -7.06
C LEU A 13 10.64 3.64 -7.29
N ASN A 14 10.78 4.07 -8.55
CA ASN A 14 10.24 5.36 -8.98
C ASN A 14 8.70 5.26 -9.04
N ARG A 15 8.07 4.82 -7.94
CA ARG A 15 6.61 4.91 -7.79
C ARG A 15 6.33 6.23 -7.12
N SER A 16 5.40 6.98 -7.70
CA SER A 16 4.97 8.27 -7.17
C SER A 16 4.68 8.16 -5.67
N GLN A 17 5.45 8.87 -4.82
CA GLN A 17 5.25 8.89 -3.36
C GLN A 17 4.05 9.76 -2.96
N MET A 18 2.95 9.62 -3.70
CA MET A 18 1.72 10.39 -3.52
C MET A 18 0.61 9.43 -3.14
N ILE A 19 -0.17 9.82 -2.14
CA ILE A 19 -1.30 9.05 -1.66
C ILE A 19 -2.45 10.00 -1.34
N THR A 20 -3.69 9.56 -1.54
CA THR A 20 -4.84 10.34 -1.07
C THR A 20 -4.93 10.27 0.46
N ALA A 21 -5.58 11.25 1.08
CA ALA A 21 -5.83 11.23 2.53
C ALA A 21 -6.62 9.98 2.97
N GLU A 22 -7.55 9.51 2.14
CA GLU A 22 -8.33 8.30 2.38
C GLU A 22 -7.44 7.05 2.34
N GLY A 23 -6.58 6.94 1.31
CA GLY A 23 -5.63 5.84 1.19
C GLY A 23 -4.63 5.79 2.34
N PHE A 24 -4.11 6.96 2.74
CA PHE A 24 -3.19 7.06 3.87
C PHE A 24 -3.83 6.58 5.18
N GLN A 25 -5.09 6.98 5.42
CA GLN A 25 -5.83 6.54 6.59
C GLN A 25 -6.02 5.01 6.58
N LYS A 26 -6.36 4.40 5.44
CA LYS A 26 -6.46 2.94 5.30
C LYS A 26 -5.13 2.23 5.59
N LEU A 27 -4.01 2.75 5.09
CA LEU A 27 -2.69 2.18 5.38
C LEU A 27 -2.35 2.26 6.88
N ARG A 28 -2.73 3.37 7.53
CA ARG A 28 -2.55 3.55 8.97
C ARG A 28 -3.42 2.59 9.78
N GLU A 29 -4.67 2.40 9.38
CA GLU A 29 -5.58 1.43 9.99
C GLU A 29 -5.08 0.00 9.82
N GLU A 30 -4.61 -0.35 8.62
CA GLU A 30 -4.00 -1.67 8.37
C GLU A 30 -2.78 -1.87 9.27
N HIS A 31 -1.88 -0.88 9.34
CA HIS A 31 -0.69 -0.92 10.21
C HIS A 31 -1.08 -1.14 11.68
N ASP A 32 -2.02 -0.34 12.19
CA ASP A 32 -2.44 -0.39 13.58
C ASP A 32 -3.14 -1.70 13.91
N HIS A 33 -3.96 -2.23 13.01
CA HIS A 33 -4.59 -3.53 13.16
C HIS A 33 -3.55 -4.66 13.21
N LEU A 34 -2.58 -4.66 12.28
CA LEU A 34 -1.50 -5.63 12.27
C LEU A 34 -0.65 -5.56 13.55
N TRP A 35 -0.34 -4.36 14.03
CA TRP A 35 0.51 -4.14 15.20
C TRP A 35 -0.21 -4.46 16.52
N LYS A 36 -1.44 -4.00 16.71
CA LYS A 36 -2.17 -4.06 17.98
C LYS A 36 -2.98 -5.34 18.17
N VAL A 37 -3.42 -5.96 17.07
CA VAL A 37 -4.34 -7.10 17.11
C VAL A 37 -3.67 -8.36 16.60
N VAL A 38 -3.23 -8.36 15.34
CA VAL A 38 -2.79 -9.59 14.67
C VAL A 38 -1.44 -10.07 15.19
N ARG A 39 -0.46 -9.18 15.36
CA ARG A 39 0.88 -9.54 15.81
C ARG A 39 0.88 -10.15 17.23
N PRO A 40 0.19 -9.58 18.23
CA PRO A 40 0.06 -10.20 19.55
C PRO A 40 -0.62 -11.58 19.50
N ASP A 41 -1.71 -11.72 18.75
CA ASP A 41 -2.44 -12.99 18.59
C ASP A 41 -1.54 -14.09 18.00
N VAL A 42 -0.84 -13.80 16.90
CA VAL A 42 0.08 -14.76 16.27
C VAL A 42 1.26 -15.07 17.20
N THR A 43 1.75 -14.10 17.97
CA THR A 43 2.81 -14.33 18.95
C THR A 43 2.35 -15.31 20.05
N ALA A 44 1.13 -15.13 20.56
CA ALA A 44 0.53 -16.03 21.53
C ALA A 44 0.39 -17.45 20.97
N LYS A 45 -0.05 -17.59 19.71
CA LYS A 45 -0.13 -18.89 19.01
C LYS A 45 1.22 -19.56 18.84
N VAL A 46 2.27 -18.80 18.47
CA VAL A 46 3.65 -19.33 18.41
C VAL A 46 4.10 -19.83 19.78
N SER A 47 3.84 -19.06 20.84
CA SER A 47 4.22 -19.43 22.21
C SER A 47 3.47 -20.67 22.69
N TRP A 48 2.18 -20.76 22.40
CA TRP A 48 1.35 -21.91 22.72
C TRP A 48 1.83 -23.16 21.98
N ALA A 49 2.01 -23.08 20.66
CA ALA A 49 2.56 -24.19 19.87
C ALA A 49 3.94 -24.63 20.38
N ALA A 50 4.80 -23.69 20.79
CA ALA A 50 6.11 -24.00 21.37
C ALA A 50 6.06 -24.71 22.74
N SER A 51 4.90 -24.70 23.43
CA SER A 51 4.68 -25.39 24.71
C SER A 51 4.13 -26.82 24.57
N LEU A 52 3.60 -27.18 23.40
CA LEU A 52 2.90 -28.47 23.17
C LEU A 52 3.83 -29.64 22.85
N GLY A 53 5.14 -29.42 22.72
CA GLY A 53 6.09 -30.48 22.44
C GLY A 53 7.34 -30.01 21.71
N ASP A 54 7.98 -30.93 21.00
CA ASP A 54 9.17 -30.61 20.22
C ASP A 54 8.84 -29.64 19.08
N ARG A 55 9.63 -28.57 19.00
CA ARG A 55 9.49 -27.50 18.02
C ARG A 55 9.92 -27.94 16.62
N SER A 56 10.73 -28.99 16.51
CA SER A 56 11.24 -29.45 15.23
C SER A 56 10.14 -30.12 14.39
N GLU A 57 9.23 -30.87 15.02
CA GLU A 57 8.15 -31.61 14.36
C GLU A 57 6.80 -30.87 14.38
N ASN A 58 6.64 -29.85 15.23
CA ASN A 58 5.38 -29.14 15.36
C ASN A 58 5.07 -28.23 14.14
N ALA A 59 4.15 -28.70 13.29
CA ALA A 59 3.69 -27.99 12.10
C ALA A 59 3.05 -26.62 12.42
N ASP A 60 2.27 -26.52 13.50
CA ASP A 60 1.63 -25.27 13.92
C ASP A 60 2.67 -24.23 14.34
N TYR A 61 3.74 -24.65 15.01
CA TYR A 61 4.83 -23.75 15.35
C TYR A 61 5.50 -23.18 14.10
N HIS A 62 5.83 -24.03 13.11
CA HIS A 62 6.44 -23.58 11.85
C HIS A 62 5.53 -22.65 11.06
N TYR A 63 4.23 -22.98 10.96
CA TYR A 63 3.24 -22.17 10.28
C TYR A 63 3.10 -20.79 10.93
N ASN A 64 2.84 -20.73 12.25
CA ASN A 64 2.65 -19.47 12.96
C ASN A 64 3.94 -18.63 12.96
N LYS A 65 5.12 -19.25 13.00
CA LYS A 65 6.40 -18.56 12.87
C LYS A 65 6.63 -17.99 11.47
N LYS A 66 6.20 -18.67 10.41
CA LYS A 66 6.20 -18.12 9.05
C LYS A 66 5.26 -16.92 8.95
N ARG A 67 4.03 -17.07 9.45
CA ARG A 67 3.02 -16.00 9.45
C ARG A 67 3.48 -14.76 10.24
N LEU A 68 4.14 -14.96 11.39
CA LEU A 68 4.72 -13.86 12.16
C LEU A 68 5.76 -13.07 11.34
N ARG A 69 6.63 -13.76 10.59
CA ARG A 69 7.62 -13.10 9.72
C ARG A 69 6.97 -12.32 8.58
N GLU A 70 5.89 -12.85 8.01
CA GLU A 70 5.12 -12.16 6.95
C GLU A 70 4.48 -10.87 7.51
N ILE A 71 3.88 -10.94 8.70
CA ILE A 71 3.28 -9.79 9.39
C ILE A 71 4.34 -8.74 9.72
N ASP A 72 5.46 -9.13 10.33
CA ASP A 72 6.57 -8.21 10.65
C ASP A 72 7.18 -7.58 9.39
N GLY A 73 7.17 -8.30 8.27
CA GLY A 73 7.53 -7.79 6.94
C GLY A 73 6.57 -6.71 6.46
N ARG A 74 5.26 -6.99 6.51
CA ARG A 74 4.21 -6.05 6.10
C ARG A 74 4.20 -4.80 6.98
N ILE A 75 4.34 -4.93 8.30
CA ILE A 75 4.40 -3.79 9.23
C ILE A 75 5.60 -2.88 8.89
N ARG A 76 6.79 -3.44 8.66
CA ARG A 76 7.96 -2.64 8.24
C ARG A 76 7.74 -1.93 6.91
N TYR A 77 7.11 -2.61 5.96
CA TYR A 77 6.76 -2.01 4.68
C TYR A 77 5.80 -0.82 4.88
N LEU A 78 4.68 -1.04 5.56
CA LEU A 78 3.67 -0.02 5.84
C LEU A 78 4.26 1.18 6.59
N ARG A 79 5.13 0.94 7.59
CA ARG A 79 5.79 2.02 8.31
C ARG A 79 6.67 2.87 7.39
N LYS A 80 7.48 2.22 6.54
CA LYS A 80 8.30 2.93 5.55
C LYS A 80 7.42 3.70 4.55
N CYS A 81 6.30 3.12 4.13
CA CYS A 81 5.33 3.80 3.27
C CYS A 81 4.76 5.05 3.94
N ILE A 82 4.25 4.92 5.16
CA ILE A 82 3.68 6.02 5.95
C ILE A 82 4.69 7.16 6.14
N ASP A 83 5.95 6.83 6.44
CA ASP A 83 7.01 7.82 6.65
C ASP A 83 7.43 8.56 5.36
N ASN A 84 7.28 7.94 4.18
CA ASN A 84 7.73 8.51 2.90
C ASN A 84 6.61 9.09 2.05
N PHE A 85 5.35 8.71 2.26
CA PHE A 85 4.26 9.19 1.42
C PHE A 85 3.90 10.65 1.72
N LYS A 86 3.77 11.43 0.66
CA LYS A 86 3.18 12.77 0.71
C LYS A 86 1.68 12.66 0.49
N VAL A 87 0.92 13.03 1.51
CA VAL A 87 -0.54 13.11 1.42
C VAL A 87 -0.92 14.30 0.56
N ILE A 88 -1.70 14.06 -0.49
CA ILE A 88 -2.24 15.11 -1.35
C ILE A 88 -3.72 15.26 -1.05
N HIS A 89 -4.09 16.48 -0.66
CA HIS A 89 -5.48 16.89 -0.54
C HIS A 89 -5.97 17.46 -1.87
N TYR A 90 -7.23 17.19 -2.18
CA TYR A 90 -7.91 17.87 -3.27
C TYR A 90 -7.93 19.38 -3.00
N HIS A 91 -7.62 20.18 -4.01
CA HIS A 91 -7.66 21.64 -3.93
C HIS A 91 -8.59 22.19 -5.02
N PRO A 92 -9.50 23.14 -4.72
CA PRO A 92 -10.42 23.71 -5.71
C PRO A 92 -9.74 24.33 -6.94
N HIS A 93 -8.54 24.91 -6.80
CA HIS A 93 -7.70 25.35 -7.93
C HIS A 93 -7.33 24.25 -8.95
N GLN A 94 -7.62 22.98 -8.68
CA GLN A 94 -7.45 21.86 -9.59
C GLN A 94 -8.69 21.64 -10.48
N GLU A 95 -9.76 22.40 -10.26
CA GLU A 95 -10.95 22.35 -11.12
C GLU A 95 -10.60 22.68 -12.58
N GLY A 96 -11.04 21.81 -13.49
CA GLY A 96 -10.75 21.93 -14.92
C GLY A 96 -9.42 21.33 -15.36
N LYS A 97 -8.61 20.73 -14.47
CA LYS A 97 -7.39 19.99 -14.83
C LYS A 97 -7.40 18.58 -14.26
N VAL A 98 -6.94 17.61 -15.03
CA VAL A 98 -6.75 16.26 -14.53
C VAL A 98 -5.48 16.19 -13.68
N MET A 99 -5.68 16.11 -12.35
CA MET A 99 -4.63 16.02 -11.34
C MET A 99 -4.78 14.76 -10.46
N PHE A 100 -3.83 14.54 -9.54
CA PHE A 100 -3.87 13.42 -8.59
C PHE A 100 -5.15 13.46 -7.74
N GLY A 101 -5.84 12.32 -7.63
CA GLY A 101 -7.11 12.19 -6.91
C GLY A 101 -8.35 12.59 -7.72
N ALA A 102 -8.18 13.10 -8.94
CA ALA A 102 -9.29 13.51 -9.81
C ALA A 102 -10.06 12.30 -10.37
N TRP A 103 -11.36 12.50 -10.58
CA TRP A 103 -12.21 11.61 -11.35
C TRP A 103 -12.21 12.05 -12.81
N VAL A 104 -11.91 11.10 -13.70
CA VAL A 104 -11.89 11.31 -15.14
C VAL A 104 -12.90 10.37 -15.77
N GLU A 105 -13.72 10.88 -16.67
CA GLU A 105 -14.58 10.07 -17.52
C GLU A 105 -13.95 9.97 -18.91
N VAL A 106 -13.74 8.74 -19.36
CA VAL A 106 -13.16 8.45 -20.67
C VAL A 106 -14.24 7.74 -21.50
N GLU A 107 -14.53 8.30 -22.67
CA GLU A 107 -15.45 7.72 -23.64
C GLU A 107 -14.66 7.14 -24.83
N ASN A 108 -14.96 5.88 -25.16
CA ASN A 108 -14.45 5.26 -26.38
C ASN A 108 -15.46 5.50 -27.50
N ILE A 109 -15.10 6.35 -28.48
CA ILE A 109 -15.97 6.77 -29.57
C ILE A 109 -16.37 5.58 -30.47
N ASP A 110 -15.47 4.62 -30.69
CA ASP A 110 -15.71 3.48 -31.58
C ASP A 110 -16.68 2.45 -30.98
N ARG A 111 -16.71 2.32 -29.64
CA ARG A 111 -17.51 1.32 -28.92
C ARG A 111 -18.65 1.91 -28.09
N GLY A 112 -18.77 3.24 -28.01
CA GLY A 112 -19.73 3.93 -27.15
C GLY A 112 -19.58 3.63 -25.65
N LEU A 113 -18.41 3.15 -25.21
CA LEU A 113 -18.17 2.75 -23.83
C LEU A 113 -17.68 3.93 -23.00
N LYS A 114 -18.43 4.29 -21.97
CA LYS A 114 -18.03 5.28 -20.96
C LYS A 114 -17.45 4.57 -19.75
N LYS A 115 -16.26 4.99 -19.31
CA LYS A 115 -15.62 4.50 -18.09
C LYS A 115 -15.19 5.67 -17.23
N ARG A 116 -15.53 5.58 -15.95
CA ARG A 116 -15.11 6.53 -14.93
C ARG A 116 -13.90 5.97 -14.19
N LEU A 117 -12.82 6.73 -14.11
CA LEU A 117 -11.55 6.33 -13.53
C LEU A 117 -11.08 7.37 -12.51
N ARG A 118 -10.44 6.92 -11.43
CA ARG A 118 -9.81 7.78 -10.43
C ARG A 118 -8.30 7.59 -10.47
N ILE A 119 -7.56 8.69 -10.59
CA ILE A 119 -6.09 8.64 -10.56
C ILE A 119 -5.64 8.63 -9.09
N VAL A 120 -4.98 7.56 -8.67
CA VAL A 120 -4.54 7.36 -7.28
C VAL A 120 -3.12 6.80 -7.21
N GLY A 121 -2.57 6.72 -5.99
CA GLY A 121 -1.30 6.07 -5.75
C GLY A 121 -1.40 4.55 -5.91
N TYR A 122 -0.26 3.89 -6.16
CA TYR A 122 -0.22 2.43 -6.35
C TYR A 122 -0.79 1.64 -5.17
N GLU A 123 -0.53 2.09 -3.94
CA GLU A 123 -1.02 1.40 -2.73
C GLU A 123 -2.55 1.39 -2.60
N GLU A 124 -3.24 2.28 -3.31
CA GLU A 124 -4.69 2.45 -3.22
C GLU A 124 -5.46 1.60 -4.25
N LEU A 125 -4.75 0.93 -5.15
CA LEU A 125 -5.35 0.12 -6.23
C LEU A 125 -6.06 -1.14 -5.73
N ILE A 126 -5.79 -1.55 -4.49
CA ILE A 126 -6.29 -2.82 -3.95
C ILE A 126 -7.79 -2.70 -3.68
N GLY A 127 -8.59 -3.43 -4.45
CA GLY A 127 -10.03 -3.61 -4.22
C GLY A 127 -10.96 -2.74 -5.07
N ASN A 128 -10.45 -1.76 -5.82
CA ASN A 128 -11.26 -0.89 -6.67
C ASN A 128 -10.83 -1.00 -8.14
N LYS A 129 -11.75 -1.46 -9.00
CA LYS A 129 -11.51 -1.61 -10.44
C LYS A 129 -11.48 -0.28 -11.20
N ASP A 130 -12.01 0.77 -10.61
CA ASP A 130 -12.08 2.11 -11.20
C ASP A 130 -10.85 2.95 -10.90
N TYR A 131 -9.88 2.41 -10.16
CA TYR A 131 -8.69 3.15 -9.72
C TYR A 131 -7.53 2.85 -10.68
N ILE A 132 -6.83 3.90 -11.10
CA ILE A 132 -5.65 3.81 -11.95
C ILE A 132 -4.44 4.41 -11.25
N SER A 133 -3.30 3.75 -11.41
CA SER A 133 -2.03 4.26 -10.87
C SER A 133 -1.64 5.52 -11.63
N MET A 134 -1.15 6.53 -10.92
CA MET A 134 -0.47 7.68 -11.52
C MET A 134 0.71 7.26 -12.42
N ASP A 135 1.35 6.13 -12.12
CA ASP A 135 2.47 5.60 -12.89
C ASP A 135 2.03 4.88 -14.19
N SER A 136 0.72 4.75 -14.45
CA SER A 136 0.19 4.11 -15.66
C SER A 136 0.35 5.02 -16.89
N PRO A 137 0.66 4.48 -18.09
CA PRO A 137 0.70 5.26 -19.33
C PRO A 137 -0.59 6.04 -19.60
N LEU A 138 -1.74 5.44 -19.23
CA LEU A 138 -3.04 6.09 -19.36
C LEU A 138 -3.17 7.33 -18.45
N ALA A 139 -2.72 7.21 -17.20
CA ALA A 139 -2.75 8.34 -16.26
C ALA A 139 -1.79 9.45 -16.70
N GLN A 140 -0.60 9.10 -17.19
CA GLN A 140 0.37 10.07 -17.72
C GLN A 140 -0.15 10.83 -18.94
N ALA A 141 -0.90 10.16 -19.83
CA ALA A 141 -1.52 10.80 -21.00
C ALA A 141 -2.69 11.73 -20.62
N LEU A 142 -3.33 11.48 -19.48
CA LEU A 142 -4.45 12.29 -18.98
C LEU A 142 -3.98 13.47 -18.11
N LEU A 143 -2.83 13.36 -17.44
CA LEU A 143 -2.28 14.42 -16.58
C LEU A 143 -2.10 15.74 -17.36
N ASN A 144 -2.55 16.84 -16.76
CA ASN A 144 -2.47 18.22 -17.30
C ASN A 144 -3.29 18.49 -18.59
N LYS A 145 -4.20 17.60 -18.99
CA LYS A 145 -5.33 17.97 -19.84
C LYS A 145 -6.43 18.64 -19.02
#